data_AF-A0A958BML0-F1
#
_entry.id   AF-A0A958BML0-F1
#
_cell.length_a   1.000
_cell.length_b   1.000
_cell.length_c   1.000
_cell.angle_alpha   90.00
_cell.angle_beta   90.00
_cell.angle_gamma   90.00
#
_symmetry.space_group_name_H-M   'P 1'
#
loop_
_entity.id
_entity.type
_entity.pdbx_description
1 polymer ?
#
loop_
_entity_poly.entity_id
_entity_poly.type
_entity_poly.pdbx_seq_one_letter_code
_entity_poly.pdbx_strand_id
1 'polypeptide(L)'
;MAATLKSPNSPIRNGRSPRQIIEFHLLLPLGIGLFLGAARIGAQQFETIAHHMAYTALFSVLSWVCYGFGAKLMSWVLRPWHPPLLVVLLTGYFVGGFGLWWPFRDVLNSFFLSTLIPGSAFGSFWPPPAEGMAGYIAFTAQGLGWWLLANWLDFRFRRVQRFGFVPPAVSLPPASDEPVPSPDASSVTSSPASEPRLSNRLPANLRGADIYALEAEEHYTKI
;
A
#
# COMPACT_ATOMS: atom_id res chain seq x y z
N MET A 1 -14.95 -16.31 -38.89
CA MET A 1 -14.99 -16.59 -37.43
C MET A 1 -13.94 -15.74 -36.75
N ALA A 2 -14.36 -14.64 -36.12
CA ALA A 2 -13.43 -13.74 -35.44
C ALA A 2 -13.08 -14.31 -34.06
N ALA A 3 -11.79 -14.57 -33.84
CA ALA A 3 -11.28 -15.00 -32.55
C ALA A 3 -11.41 -13.84 -31.55
N THR A 4 -12.23 -14.02 -30.54
CA THR A 4 -12.32 -13.12 -29.40
C THR A 4 -11.03 -13.25 -28.59
N LEU A 5 -10.05 -12.38 -28.88
CA LEU A 5 -8.90 -12.16 -28.01
C LEU A 5 -9.41 -11.60 -26.68
N LYS A 6 -9.71 -12.49 -25.73
CA LYS A 6 -9.80 -12.13 -24.32
C LYS A 6 -8.42 -11.59 -23.93
N SER A 7 -8.29 -10.27 -23.85
CA SER A 7 -7.16 -9.63 -23.18
C SER A 7 -7.12 -10.16 -21.74
N PRO A 8 -6.11 -10.97 -21.35
CA PRO A 8 -6.07 -11.56 -20.00
C PRO A 8 -5.71 -10.52 -18.94
N ASN A 9 -5.41 -9.28 -19.35
CA ASN A 9 -4.75 -8.29 -18.53
C ASN A 9 -5.41 -6.93 -18.72
N SER A 10 -6.72 -6.81 -18.45
CA SER A 10 -7.21 -5.51 -18.03
C SER A 10 -6.44 -5.16 -16.75
N PRO A 11 -5.70 -4.04 -16.71
CA PRO A 11 -4.97 -3.65 -15.52
C PRO A 11 -6.00 -3.47 -14.42
N ILE A 12 -5.97 -4.37 -13.43
CA ILE A 12 -6.72 -4.22 -12.19
C ILE A 12 -6.38 -2.80 -11.72
N ARG A 13 -7.41 -1.96 -11.57
CA ARG A 13 -7.40 -0.52 -11.26
C ARG A 13 -6.58 -0.11 -10.02
N ASN A 14 -5.91 -1.07 -9.38
CA ASN A 14 -5.09 -0.97 -8.16
C ASN A 14 -3.63 -1.45 -8.34
N GLY A 15 -3.15 -1.73 -9.55
CA GLY A 15 -1.72 -1.97 -9.84
C GLY A 15 -1.07 -3.18 -9.17
N ARG A 16 -1.85 -4.10 -8.58
CA ARG A 16 -1.33 -5.36 -7.99
C ARG A 16 -1.89 -6.57 -8.70
N SER A 17 -1.03 -7.55 -8.99
CA SER A 17 -1.48 -8.87 -9.41
C SER A 17 -2.10 -9.63 -8.22
N PRO A 18 -3.06 -10.55 -8.46
CA PRO A 18 -3.61 -11.41 -7.41
C PRO A 18 -2.53 -12.16 -6.63
N ARG A 19 -1.46 -12.58 -7.32
CA ARG A 19 -0.28 -13.20 -6.73
C ARG A 19 0.39 -12.30 -5.68
N GLN A 20 0.62 -11.02 -5.99
CA GLN A 20 1.23 -10.07 -5.05
C GLN A 20 0.34 -9.83 -3.82
N ILE A 21 -0.98 -9.87 -3.98
CA ILE A 21 -1.93 -9.75 -2.87
C ILE A 21 -1.77 -10.95 -1.93
N ILE A 22 -1.76 -12.17 -2.48
CA ILE A 22 -1.59 -13.42 -1.71
C ILE A 22 -0.23 -13.45 -1.02
N GLU A 23 0.86 -13.15 -1.73
CA GLU A 23 2.20 -13.15 -1.17
C GLU A 23 2.31 -12.22 0.04
N PHE A 24 1.76 -11.00 -0.06
CA PHE A 24 1.91 -10.01 1.01
C PHE A 24 0.95 -10.24 2.19
N HIS A 25 -0.31 -10.61 1.93
CA HIS A 25 -1.32 -10.69 3.00
C HIS A 25 -1.43 -12.09 3.61
N LEU A 26 -0.91 -13.11 2.95
CA LEU A 26 -0.99 -14.49 3.42
C LEU A 26 0.40 -15.08 3.64
N LEU A 27 1.23 -15.20 2.61
CA LEU A 27 2.48 -15.97 2.70
C LEU A 27 3.53 -15.31 3.61
N LEU A 28 3.72 -14.00 3.50
CA LEU A 28 4.66 -13.26 4.33
C LEU A 28 4.29 -13.30 5.83
N PRO A 29 3.07 -12.93 6.25
CA PRO A 29 2.70 -13.01 7.66
C PRO A 29 2.63 -14.46 8.17
N LEU A 30 2.27 -15.42 7.32
CA LEU A 30 2.33 -16.84 7.67
C LEU A 30 3.77 -17.27 7.98
N GLY A 31 4.72 -16.95 7.10
CA GLY A 31 6.13 -17.26 7.30
C GLY A 31 6.72 -16.61 8.55
N ILE A 32 6.40 -15.33 8.78
CA ILE A 32 6.79 -14.60 10.00
C ILE A 32 6.16 -15.26 11.23
N GLY A 33 4.88 -15.60 11.19
CA GLY A 33 4.17 -16.23 12.30
C GLY A 33 4.71 -17.62 12.65
N LEU A 34 5.04 -18.43 11.65
CA LEU A 34 5.71 -19.72 11.85
C LEU A 34 7.11 -19.55 12.45
N PHE A 35 7.89 -18.60 11.95
CA PHE A 35 9.22 -18.30 12.49
C PHE A 35 9.15 -17.80 13.94
N LEU A 36 8.27 -16.85 14.23
CA LEU A 36 8.08 -16.31 15.58
C LEU A 36 7.54 -17.38 16.54
N GLY A 37 6.62 -18.24 16.08
CA GLY A 37 6.11 -19.36 16.86
C GLY A 37 7.24 -20.35 17.20
N ALA A 38 8.08 -20.68 16.22
CA ALA A 38 9.25 -21.53 16.45
C ALA A 38 10.28 -20.87 17.39
N ALA A 39 10.51 -19.55 17.26
CA ALA A 39 11.46 -18.80 18.09
C ALA A 39 10.96 -18.57 19.53
N ARG A 40 9.66 -18.72 19.79
CA ARG A 40 9.02 -18.52 21.10
C ARG A 40 8.53 -19.81 21.76
N ILE A 41 8.98 -20.96 21.26
CA ILE A 41 8.71 -22.25 21.91
C ILE A 41 9.14 -22.16 23.38
N GLY A 42 8.18 -22.39 24.29
CA GLY A 42 8.38 -22.30 25.75
C GLY A 42 7.89 -21.01 26.42
N ALA A 43 7.54 -19.96 25.66
CA ALA A 43 7.02 -18.70 26.24
C ALA A 43 5.50 -18.70 26.48
N GLN A 44 4.75 -19.51 25.72
CA GLN A 44 3.32 -19.78 25.96
C GLN A 44 3.11 -21.30 26.07
N GLN A 45 2.29 -21.71 27.04
CA GLN A 45 2.11 -23.10 27.42
C GLN A 45 0.93 -23.73 26.68
N PHE A 46 1.19 -24.16 25.45
CA PHE A 46 0.29 -25.03 24.68
C PHE A 46 0.65 -26.50 24.95
N GLU A 47 -0.33 -27.39 24.81
CA GLU A 47 -0.12 -28.84 24.94
C GLU A 47 0.92 -29.38 23.94
N THR A 48 1.00 -28.78 22.75
CA THR A 48 1.95 -29.17 21.72
C THR A 48 2.60 -27.96 21.06
N ILE A 49 3.82 -28.16 20.55
CA ILE A 49 4.53 -27.17 19.72
C ILE A 49 3.71 -26.83 18.46
N ALA A 50 3.02 -27.83 17.88
CA ALA A 50 2.18 -27.64 16.71
C ALA A 50 1.03 -26.65 16.97
N HIS A 51 0.36 -26.76 18.13
CA HIS A 51 -0.68 -25.80 18.52
C HIS A 51 -0.12 -24.38 18.67
N HIS A 52 1.05 -24.24 19.29
CA HIS A 52 1.70 -22.94 19.44
C HIS A 52 2.06 -22.30 18.09
N MET A 53 2.64 -23.08 17.17
CA MET A 53 2.96 -22.62 15.81
C MET A 53 1.71 -22.26 15.02
N ALA A 54 0.66 -23.10 15.06
CA ALA A 54 -0.60 -22.84 14.38
C ALA A 54 -1.29 -21.57 14.90
N TYR A 55 -1.35 -21.41 16.22
CA TYR A 55 -1.88 -20.20 16.85
C TYR A 55 -1.09 -18.96 16.41
N THR A 56 0.25 -18.99 16.48
CA THR A 56 1.09 -17.84 16.14
C THR A 56 1.01 -17.49 14.65
N ALA A 57 0.91 -18.50 13.78
CA ALA A 57 0.68 -18.33 12.35
C ALA A 57 -0.66 -17.65 12.05
N LEU A 58 -1.77 -18.17 12.60
CA LEU A 58 -3.10 -17.58 12.43
C LEU A 58 -3.18 -16.17 13.03
N PHE A 59 -2.61 -15.99 14.22
CA PHE A 59 -2.50 -14.70 14.88
C PHE A 59 -1.80 -13.68 13.97
N SER A 60 -0.69 -14.08 13.35
CA SER A 60 0.09 -13.20 12.48
C SER A 60 -0.68 -12.86 11.21
N VAL A 61 -1.30 -13.83 10.54
CA VAL A 61 -2.09 -13.59 9.31
C VAL A 61 -3.30 -12.69 9.61
N LEU A 62 -4.09 -13.00 10.64
CA LEU A 62 -5.29 -12.25 10.94
C LEU A 62 -4.97 -10.82 11.39
N SER A 63 -3.95 -10.62 12.23
CA SER A 63 -3.51 -9.28 12.61
C SER A 63 -3.05 -8.47 11.39
N TRP A 64 -2.32 -9.11 10.47
CA TRP A 64 -1.88 -8.47 9.22
C TRP A 64 -3.04 -8.02 8.33
N VAL A 65 -4.07 -8.87 8.19
CA VAL A 65 -5.28 -8.54 7.44
C VAL A 65 -6.01 -7.36 8.09
N CYS A 66 -6.12 -7.35 9.41
CA CYS A 66 -6.74 -6.25 10.15
C CYS A 66 -5.97 -4.93 9.96
N TYR A 67 -4.64 -4.94 10.05
CA TYR A 67 -3.81 -3.76 9.76
C TYR A 67 -3.93 -3.30 8.31
N GLY A 68 -3.96 -4.24 7.36
CA GLY A 68 -4.15 -3.96 5.94
C GLY A 68 -5.50 -3.29 5.65
N PHE A 69 -6.57 -3.79 6.28
CA PHE A 69 -7.89 -3.17 6.20
C PHE A 69 -7.90 -1.78 6.84
N GLY A 70 -7.33 -1.64 8.03
CA GLY A 70 -7.19 -0.35 8.73
C GLY A 70 -6.46 0.69 7.90
N ALA A 71 -5.32 0.32 7.28
CA ALA A 71 -4.56 1.21 6.40
C ALA A 71 -5.33 1.59 5.13
N LYS A 72 -6.11 0.65 4.56
CA LYS A 72 -6.97 0.94 3.41
C LYS A 72 -8.11 1.89 3.78
N LEU A 73 -8.74 1.68 4.93
CA LEU A 73 -9.79 2.56 5.45
C LEU A 73 -9.24 3.96 5.72
N MET A 74 -8.11 4.07 6.41
CA MET A 74 -7.47 5.36 6.69
C MET A 74 -6.96 6.07 5.44
N SER A 75 -6.49 5.33 4.44
CA SER A 75 -6.16 5.90 3.12
C SER A 75 -7.38 6.51 2.46
N TRP A 76 -8.54 5.84 2.51
CA TRP A 76 -9.77 6.37 1.94
C TRP A 76 -10.27 7.60 2.70
N VAL A 77 -10.30 7.53 4.03
CA VAL A 77 -10.72 8.64 4.89
C VAL A 77 -9.79 9.83 4.71
N LEU A 78 -8.48 9.62 4.76
CA LEU A 78 -7.51 10.72 4.72
C LEU A 78 -7.18 11.20 3.30
N ARG A 79 -7.76 10.58 2.26
CA ARG A 79 -7.50 10.93 0.85
C ARG A 79 -7.57 12.42 0.54
N PRO A 80 -8.52 13.21 1.08
CA PRO A 80 -8.59 14.65 0.78
C PRO A 80 -7.33 15.44 1.17
N TRP A 81 -6.62 15.00 2.21
CA TRP A 81 -5.46 15.72 2.76
C TRP A 81 -4.12 15.23 2.21
N HIS A 82 -4.12 14.23 1.33
CA HIS A 82 -2.91 13.66 0.74
C HIS A 82 -1.80 13.36 1.78
N PRO A 83 -2.11 12.69 2.90
CA PRO A 83 -1.16 12.48 3.98
C PRO A 83 0.00 11.58 3.53
N PRO A 84 1.22 11.72 4.10
CA PRO A 84 2.31 10.83 3.77
C PRO A 84 1.97 9.37 4.11
N LEU A 85 2.52 8.43 3.34
CA LEU A 85 2.30 6.98 3.52
C LEU A 85 2.52 6.52 4.97
N LEU A 86 3.53 7.08 5.65
CA LEU A 86 3.80 6.76 7.05
C LEU A 86 2.58 7.06 7.95
N VAL A 87 1.92 8.21 7.77
CA VAL A 87 0.74 8.58 8.55
C VAL A 87 -0.42 7.62 8.29
N VAL A 88 -0.64 7.23 7.02
CA VAL A 88 -1.65 6.23 6.66
C VAL A 88 -1.36 4.87 7.31
N LEU A 89 -0.09 4.44 7.32
CA LEU A 89 0.31 3.16 7.92
C LEU A 89 0.20 3.18 9.44
N LEU A 90 0.58 4.28 10.10
CA LEU A 90 0.48 4.43 11.56
C LEU A 90 -0.99 4.48 12.00
N THR A 91 -1.77 5.38 11.42
CA THR A 91 -3.20 5.50 11.76
C THR A 91 -3.97 4.23 11.40
N GLY A 92 -3.65 3.61 10.26
CA GLY A 92 -4.19 2.33 9.85
C GLY A 92 -3.84 1.19 10.80
N TYR A 93 -2.63 1.16 11.35
CA TYR A 93 -2.23 0.21 12.39
C TYR A 93 -3.06 0.41 13.66
N PHE A 94 -3.32 1.65 14.08
CA PHE A 94 -4.19 1.92 15.23
C PHE A 94 -5.63 1.47 14.99
N VAL A 95 -6.24 1.85 13.86
CA VAL A 95 -7.62 1.46 13.54
C VAL A 95 -7.75 -0.04 13.33
N GLY A 96 -6.82 -0.65 12.59
CA GLY A 96 -6.80 -2.09 12.37
C GLY A 96 -6.48 -2.88 13.63
N GLY A 97 -5.59 -2.38 14.48
CA GLY A 97 -5.17 -3.04 15.72
C GLY A 97 -6.22 -2.94 16.82
N PHE A 98 -6.56 -1.72 17.22
CA PHE A 98 -7.48 -1.48 18.32
C PHE A 98 -8.94 -1.71 17.92
N GLY A 99 -9.32 -1.32 16.70
CA GLY A 99 -10.73 -1.37 16.25
C GLY A 99 -11.18 -2.71 15.68
N LEU A 100 -10.27 -3.47 15.06
CA LEU A 100 -10.62 -4.71 14.34
C LEU A 100 -9.93 -5.94 14.92
N TRP A 101 -8.63 -5.87 15.14
CA TRP A 101 -7.84 -7.04 15.50
C TRP A 101 -8.23 -7.60 16.88
N TRP A 102 -8.62 -6.75 17.82
CA TRP A 102 -9.02 -7.18 19.16
C TRP A 102 -10.19 -8.19 19.20
N PRO A 103 -11.38 -7.88 18.65
CA PRO A 103 -12.46 -8.86 18.66
C PRO A 103 -12.09 -10.14 17.91
N PHE A 104 -11.33 -10.06 16.81
CA PHE A 104 -10.85 -11.25 16.10
C PHE A 104 -9.89 -12.08 16.93
N ARG A 105 -9.03 -11.44 17.71
CA ARG A 105 -8.13 -12.13 18.63
C ARG A 105 -8.90 -12.88 19.70
N ASP A 106 -9.95 -12.30 20.28
CA ASP A 106 -10.73 -12.98 21.33
C ASP A 106 -11.44 -14.23 20.79
N VAL A 107 -11.95 -14.15 19.56
CA VAL A 107 -12.47 -15.32 18.84
C VAL A 107 -11.38 -16.36 18.61
N LEU A 108 -10.19 -15.94 18.17
CA LEU A 108 -9.04 -16.85 17.97
C LEU A 108 -8.60 -17.51 19.30
N ASN A 109 -8.50 -16.75 20.38
CA ASN A 109 -8.16 -17.26 21.71
C ASN A 109 -9.18 -18.29 22.16
N SER A 110 -10.47 -18.02 21.97
CA SER A 110 -11.56 -18.93 22.33
C SER A 110 -11.45 -20.26 21.59
N PHE A 111 -11.07 -20.23 20.31
CA PHE A 111 -10.85 -21.43 19.51
C PHE A 111 -9.67 -22.29 20.00
N PHE A 112 -8.62 -21.66 20.52
CA PHE A 112 -7.42 -22.36 21.01
C PHE A 112 -7.43 -22.65 22.52
N LEU A 113 -8.45 -22.21 23.25
CA LEU A 113 -8.50 -22.29 24.72
C LEU A 113 -8.36 -23.74 25.22
N SER A 114 -8.98 -24.69 24.52
CA SER A 114 -8.93 -26.11 24.85
C SER A 114 -7.57 -26.78 24.56
N THR A 115 -6.62 -26.06 23.95
CA THR A 115 -5.29 -26.59 23.59
C THR A 115 -4.18 -26.08 24.51
N LEU A 116 -4.55 -25.34 25.56
CA LEU A 116 -3.65 -24.83 26.58
C LEU A 116 -3.40 -25.88 27.66
N ILE A 117 -2.19 -25.88 28.22
CA ILE A 117 -1.86 -26.71 29.38
C ILE A 117 -2.73 -26.26 30.58
N PRO A 118 -3.25 -27.17 31.43
CA PRO A 118 -4.00 -26.80 32.62
C PRO A 118 -3.27 -25.76 33.48
N GLY A 119 -3.97 -24.68 33.86
CA GLY A 119 -3.40 -23.55 34.59
C GLY A 119 -2.85 -22.42 33.71
N SER A 120 -2.79 -22.61 32.39
CA SER A 120 -2.46 -21.56 31.43
C SER A 120 -3.70 -20.79 30.99
N ALA A 121 -3.53 -19.50 30.69
CA ALA A 121 -4.59 -18.66 30.16
C ALA A 121 -4.03 -17.68 29.12
N PHE A 122 -4.87 -17.32 28.15
CA PHE A 122 -4.60 -16.15 27.33
C PHE A 122 -4.73 -14.89 28.20
N GLY A 123 -3.66 -14.10 28.29
CA GLY A 123 -3.70 -12.85 29.06
C GLY A 123 -4.70 -11.87 28.46
N SER A 124 -5.39 -11.12 29.33
CA SER A 124 -6.21 -9.98 28.92
C SER A 124 -5.32 -8.95 28.23
N PHE A 125 -5.69 -8.56 27.01
CA PHE A 125 -4.94 -7.57 26.25
C PHE A 125 -5.46 -6.15 26.45
N TRP A 126 -6.77 -6.00 26.72
CA TRP A 126 -7.36 -4.71 27.03
C TRP A 126 -8.42 -4.79 28.13
N PRO A 127 -8.34 -3.91 29.15
CA PRO A 127 -7.21 -3.02 29.42
C PRO A 127 -5.95 -3.86 29.74
N PRO A 128 -4.74 -3.44 29.29
CA PRO A 128 -3.52 -4.15 29.61
C PRO A 128 -3.32 -4.09 31.12
N PRO A 129 -2.94 -5.21 31.77
CA PRO A 129 -2.62 -5.19 33.18
C PRO A 129 -1.44 -4.22 33.42
N ALA A 130 -1.56 -3.36 34.44
CA ALA A 130 -0.57 -2.33 34.72
C ALA A 130 0.84 -2.92 34.93
N GLU A 131 0.92 -4.09 35.56
CA GLU A 131 2.14 -4.85 35.83
C GLU A 131 2.83 -5.38 34.56
N GLY A 132 2.10 -5.47 33.43
CA GLY A 132 2.58 -6.00 32.15
C GLY A 132 2.76 -4.95 31.05
N MET A 133 2.63 -3.66 31.37
CA MET A 133 2.57 -2.61 30.35
C MET A 133 3.84 -2.50 29.51
N ALA A 134 5.02 -2.73 30.10
CA ALA A 134 6.29 -2.72 29.36
C ALA A 134 6.36 -3.84 28.31
N GLY A 135 5.92 -5.05 28.66
CA GLY A 135 5.86 -6.17 27.71
C GLY A 135 4.86 -5.93 26.59
N TYR A 136 3.72 -5.30 26.93
CA TYR A 136 2.72 -4.87 25.94
C TYR A 136 3.33 -3.86 24.95
N ILE A 137 3.97 -2.80 25.45
CA ILE A 137 4.62 -1.77 24.62
C ILE A 137 5.66 -2.41 23.71
N ALA A 138 6.52 -3.28 24.25
CA ALA A 138 7.54 -3.98 23.47
C ALA A 138 6.92 -4.83 22.34
N PHE A 139 5.84 -5.56 22.63
CA PHE A 139 5.16 -6.39 21.64
C PHE A 139 4.46 -5.55 20.55
N THR A 140 3.78 -4.46 20.95
CA THR A 140 3.16 -3.51 20.01
C THR A 140 4.21 -2.83 19.14
N ALA A 141 5.31 -2.36 19.73
CA ALA A 141 6.41 -1.74 19.00
C ALA A 141 7.06 -2.72 18.02
N GLN A 142 7.26 -3.97 18.42
CA GLN A 142 7.74 -5.04 17.54
C GLN A 142 6.79 -5.27 16.36
N GLY A 143 5.49 -5.39 16.62
CA GLY A 143 4.47 -5.57 15.58
C GLY A 143 4.42 -4.39 14.60
N LEU A 144 4.49 -3.16 15.13
CA LEU A 144 4.56 -1.95 14.31
C LEU A 144 5.84 -1.90 13.47
N GLY A 145 6.98 -2.26 14.04
CA GLY A 145 8.27 -2.34 13.32
C GLY A 145 8.19 -3.31 12.15
N TRP A 146 7.66 -4.52 12.36
CA TRP A 146 7.45 -5.49 11.28
C TRP A 146 6.49 -4.99 10.20
N TRP A 147 5.39 -4.36 10.61
CA TRP A 147 4.42 -3.77 9.69
C TRP A 147 5.04 -2.70 8.79
N LEU A 148 5.81 -1.77 9.38
CA LEU A 148 6.48 -0.72 8.64
C LEU A 148 7.60 -1.27 7.75
N LEU A 149 8.42 -2.18 8.26
CA LEU A 149 9.50 -2.80 7.50
C LEU A 149 8.97 -3.56 6.28
N ALA A 150 7.92 -4.36 6.45
CA ALA A 150 7.35 -5.11 5.34
C ALA A 150 6.75 -4.21 4.25
N ASN A 151 6.06 -3.13 4.65
CA ASN A 151 5.55 -2.15 3.68
C ASN A 151 6.68 -1.36 3.01
N TRP A 152 7.76 -1.05 3.73
CA TRP A 152 8.95 -0.42 3.17
C TRP A 152 9.66 -1.32 2.14
N LEU A 153 9.89 -2.59 2.47
CA LEU A 153 10.49 -3.57 1.56
C LEU A 153 9.64 -3.72 0.30
N ASP A 154 8.32 -3.84 0.43
CA ASP A 154 7.43 -3.96 -0.71
C ASP A 154 7.45 -2.71 -1.59
N PHE A 155 7.44 -1.52 -0.99
CA PHE A 155 7.58 -0.26 -1.72
C PHE A 155 8.93 -0.17 -2.45
N ARG A 156 10.04 -0.48 -1.75
CA ARG A 156 11.41 -0.34 -2.27
C ARG A 156 11.73 -1.29 -3.41
N PHE A 157 11.26 -2.54 -3.31
CA PHE A 157 11.61 -3.61 -4.26
C PHE A 157 10.55 -3.85 -5.32
N ARG A 158 9.26 -3.76 -4.97
CA ARG A 158 8.16 -4.06 -5.89
C ARG A 158 7.53 -2.82 -6.51
N ARG A 159 7.89 -1.61 -6.03
CA ARG A 159 7.39 -0.30 -6.50
C ARG A 159 5.87 -0.22 -6.62
N VAL A 160 5.16 -1.00 -5.82
CA VAL A 160 3.71 -1.07 -5.85
C VAL A 160 3.16 0.21 -5.22
N GLN A 161 2.38 0.98 -5.97
CA GLN A 161 1.64 2.11 -5.43
C GLN A 161 0.56 1.58 -4.49
N ARG A 162 0.86 1.56 -3.19
CA ARG A 162 -0.06 1.07 -2.16
C ARG A 162 -0.94 2.23 -1.70
N PHE A 163 -2.22 1.91 -1.45
CA PHE A 163 -3.14 2.81 -0.77
C PHE A 163 -3.35 4.15 -1.51
N GLY A 164 -3.32 4.13 -2.84
CA GLY A 164 -3.55 5.32 -3.67
C GLY A 164 -2.45 6.38 -3.61
N PHE A 165 -1.27 6.06 -3.06
CA PHE A 165 -0.16 6.99 -2.98
C PHE A 165 0.57 7.08 -4.33
N VAL A 166 0.45 8.22 -5.01
CA VAL A 166 1.28 8.56 -6.16
C VAL A 166 2.61 9.09 -5.60
N PRO A 167 3.77 8.47 -5.91
CA PRO A 167 5.05 9.02 -5.50
C PRO A 167 5.14 10.48 -5.99
N PRO A 168 5.69 11.42 -5.20
CA PRO A 168 5.93 12.75 -5.70
C PRO A 168 6.77 12.63 -6.98
N ALA A 169 6.29 13.25 -8.06
CA ALA A 169 6.98 13.21 -9.34
C ALA A 169 8.41 13.70 -9.09
N VAL A 170 9.38 12.81 -9.31
CA VAL A 170 10.79 13.21 -9.29
C VAL A 170 10.92 14.16 -10.48
N SER A 171 10.96 15.46 -10.21
CA SER A 171 11.31 16.48 -11.19
C SER A 171 12.73 16.17 -11.64
N LEU A 172 12.85 15.49 -12.79
CA LEU A 172 14.12 15.37 -13.48
C LEU A 172 14.65 16.78 -13.72
N PRO A 173 15.96 17.04 -13.50
CA PRO A 173 16.54 18.33 -13.86
C PRO A 173 16.25 18.59 -15.35
N PRO A 174 15.91 19.83 -15.72
CA PRO A 174 15.62 20.17 -17.11
C PRO A 174 16.83 19.76 -17.96
N ALA A 175 16.60 18.95 -18.98
CA ALA A 175 17.61 18.65 -19.97
C ALA A 175 18.11 19.99 -20.53
N SER A 176 19.42 20.21 -20.45
CA SER A 176 20.07 21.40 -20.99
C SER A 176 19.85 21.43 -22.51
N ASP A 177 18.91 22.23 -22.96
CA ASP A 177 18.64 22.50 -24.38
C ASP A 177 19.75 23.43 -24.93
N GLU A 178 20.79 22.86 -25.54
CA GLU A 178 21.57 23.61 -26.54
C GLU A 178 20.88 23.49 -27.91
N PRO A 179 20.51 24.60 -28.56
CA PRO A 179 19.76 24.55 -29.82
C PRO A 179 20.70 24.43 -31.03
N VAL A 180 20.50 23.39 -31.84
CA VAL A 180 21.06 23.26 -33.19
C VAL A 180 20.17 24.07 -34.17
N PRO A 181 20.70 25.02 -34.97
CA PRO A 181 19.91 25.81 -35.89
C PRO A 181 19.73 25.12 -37.26
N SER A 182 18.51 25.15 -37.81
CA SER A 182 18.20 24.90 -39.22
C SER A 182 17.27 26.00 -39.77
N PRO A 183 17.46 26.49 -41.01
CA PRO A 183 16.77 27.66 -41.54
C PRO A 183 15.58 27.35 -42.47
N ASP A 184 14.80 28.42 -42.72
CA ASP A 184 13.77 28.68 -43.74
C ASP A 184 12.35 28.08 -43.55
N ALA A 185 11.23 28.68 -43.95
CA ALA A 185 10.66 30.04 -44.03
C ALA A 185 9.36 29.93 -44.87
N SER A 186 8.22 30.51 -44.44
CA SER A 186 7.28 31.36 -45.23
C SER A 186 5.75 31.17 -45.04
N SER A 187 5.08 32.33 -44.90
CA SER A 187 3.67 32.70 -45.19
C SER A 187 2.56 32.34 -44.17
N VAL A 188 1.45 33.09 -43.99
CA VAL A 188 1.10 34.52 -43.83
C VAL A 188 -0.42 34.57 -43.49
N THR A 189 -0.85 35.38 -42.50
CA THR A 189 -2.24 35.83 -42.14
C THR A 189 -3.31 34.76 -41.82
N SER A 190 -4.10 34.81 -40.74
CA SER A 190 -4.87 35.92 -40.16
C SER A 190 -5.46 35.48 -38.79
N SER A 191 -5.72 36.43 -37.89
CA SER A 191 -6.39 36.21 -36.61
C SER A 191 -7.85 36.70 -36.70
N PRO A 192 -8.79 36.14 -35.92
CA PRO A 192 -9.20 36.92 -34.76
C PRO A 192 -9.44 36.12 -33.46
N ALA A 193 -8.89 36.68 -32.39
CA ALA A 193 -9.49 36.90 -31.07
C ALA A 193 -10.16 35.71 -30.34
N SER A 194 -9.38 34.99 -29.53
CA SER A 194 -9.68 34.81 -28.09
C SER A 194 -8.46 34.24 -27.33
N GLU A 195 -8.22 34.83 -26.14
CA GLU A 195 -7.32 34.39 -25.06
C GLU A 195 -5.77 34.33 -25.28
N PRO A 196 -5.01 35.34 -24.81
CA PRO A 196 -3.55 35.38 -24.93
C PRO A 196 -2.78 34.57 -23.87
N ARG A 197 -3.44 33.71 -23.08
CA ARG A 197 -2.80 33.01 -21.96
C ARG A 197 -2.14 31.68 -22.33
N LEU A 198 -2.65 31.00 -23.35
CA LEU A 198 -2.16 29.68 -23.77
C LEU A 198 -1.15 29.77 -24.92
N SER A 199 -1.35 30.70 -25.86
CA SER A 199 -0.44 30.92 -27.00
C SER A 199 0.97 31.32 -26.59
N ASN A 200 1.12 32.10 -25.52
CA ASN A 200 2.43 32.49 -25.00
C ASN A 200 3.17 31.37 -24.23
N ARG A 201 2.47 30.31 -23.84
CA ARG A 201 3.04 29.13 -23.15
C ARG A 201 3.45 28.03 -24.12
N LEU A 202 3.04 28.12 -25.38
CA LEU A 202 3.48 27.20 -26.40
C LEU A 202 4.95 27.47 -26.76
N PRO A 203 5.77 26.42 -26.96
CA PRO A 203 7.12 26.58 -27.47
C PRO A 203 7.09 27.32 -28.81
N ALA A 204 8.15 28.07 -29.10
CA ALA A 204 8.14 29.09 -30.16
C ALA A 204 7.73 28.56 -31.55
N ASN A 205 7.96 27.27 -31.80
CA ASN A 205 7.59 26.55 -33.01
C ASN A 205 6.07 26.25 -33.16
N LEU A 206 5.28 26.40 -32.10
CA LEU A 206 3.83 26.12 -32.09
C LEU A 206 2.97 27.39 -31.96
N ARG A 207 3.60 28.58 -31.89
CA ARG A 207 2.88 29.86 -31.83
C ARG A 207 2.37 30.22 -33.22
N GLY A 208 1.04 30.24 -33.41
CA GLY A 208 0.39 30.61 -34.67
C GLY A 208 0.01 29.45 -35.58
N ALA A 209 0.17 28.20 -35.15
CA ALA A 209 -0.40 27.04 -35.83
C ALA A 209 -1.91 26.91 -35.52
N ASP A 210 -2.72 26.51 -36.51
CA ASP A 210 -4.13 26.16 -36.31
C ASP A 210 -4.23 24.89 -35.44
N ILE A 211 -4.54 25.07 -34.16
CA ILE A 211 -4.68 23.96 -33.20
C ILE A 211 -6.13 23.46 -33.27
N TYR A 212 -6.32 22.32 -33.92
CA TYR A 212 -7.55 21.55 -33.81
C TYR A 212 -7.52 20.78 -32.48
N ALA A 213 -8.23 21.28 -31.47
CA ALA A 213 -8.42 20.55 -30.22
C ALA A 213 -9.35 19.36 -30.47
N LEU A 214 -8.77 18.21 -30.76
CA LEU A 214 -9.47 16.93 -30.67
C LEU A 214 -9.78 16.68 -29.19
N GLU A 215 -11.05 16.49 -28.87
CA GLU A 215 -11.49 16.01 -27.55
C GLU A 215 -10.98 14.58 -27.37
N ALA A 216 -9.72 14.48 -26.92
CA ALA A 216 -9.02 13.22 -26.74
C ALA A 216 -8.86 12.96 -25.25
N GLU A 217 -9.51 11.91 -24.76
CA GLU A 217 -9.20 11.28 -23.48
C GLU A 217 -7.70 10.90 -23.46
N GLU A 218 -6.92 11.73 -22.77
CA GLU A 218 -5.58 11.50 -22.19
C GLU A 218 -4.64 10.48 -22.88
N HIS A 219 -4.42 10.58 -24.19
CA HIS A 219 -3.32 9.85 -24.83
C HIS A 219 -2.69 10.66 -25.97
N TYR A 220 -1.60 11.37 -25.68
CA TYR A 220 -0.75 11.96 -26.71
C TYR A 220 0.12 10.86 -27.35
N THR A 221 -0.28 10.38 -28.52
CA THR A 221 0.63 9.71 -29.46
C THR A 221 1.14 10.71 -30.48
N LYS A 222 2.46 10.72 -30.66
CA LYS A 222 3.21 11.52 -31.63
C LYS A 222 2.83 11.08 -33.05
N ILE A 223 2.42 12.03 -33.90
CA ILE A 223 2.46 11.90 -35.36
C ILE A 223 3.68 12.71 -35.83
#